data_AF-A0A453LP67-F1
#
_entry.id   AF-A0A453LP67-F1
#
_cell.length_a   1.000
_cell.length_b   1.000
_cell.length_c   1.000
_cell.angle_alpha   90.00
_cell.angle_beta   90.00
_cell.angle_gamma   90.00
#
_symmetry.space_group_name_H-M   'P 1'
#
loop_
_entity.id
_entity.type
_entity.pdbx_description
1 polymer ?
#
loop_
_entity_poly.entity_id
_entity_poly.type
_entity_poly.pdbx_seq_one_letter_code
_entity_poly.pdbx_strand_id
1 'polypeptide(L)'
;MAKLEGGSKDVYEAMQRWHNRSLGHRLYDAFTVAGLRVEAIEPGRLLCSFMVPPRLTSSASNRMHGGAVASLVDLVGSAVIFTGGSPVTGVSLDITVSYLGAAHANVRYEYMSSSVSCIYSLRKLI
;
A
#
# COMPACT_ATOMS: atom_id res chain seq x y z
N MET A 1 -25.04 -2.93 14.04
CA MET A 1 -24.31 -3.72 13.02
C MET A 1 -24.98 -3.46 11.68
N ALA A 2 -24.48 -2.53 10.90
CA ALA A 2 -24.99 -2.26 9.56
C ALA A 2 -23.99 -2.81 8.54
N LYS A 3 -24.38 -3.91 7.90
CA LYS A 3 -23.68 -4.52 6.77
C LYS A 3 -23.88 -3.60 5.57
N LEU A 4 -22.85 -2.87 5.18
CA LEU A 4 -22.89 -2.09 3.94
C LEU A 4 -22.79 -3.09 2.78
N GLU A 5 -23.94 -3.37 2.16
CA GLU A 5 -24.07 -4.11 0.91
C GLU A 5 -23.66 -3.24 -0.31
N GLY A 6 -22.54 -2.52 -0.19
CA GLY A 6 -21.85 -1.86 -1.30
C GLY A 6 -20.90 -2.86 -1.94
N GLY A 7 -21.25 -3.33 -3.13
CA GLY A 7 -20.75 -4.56 -3.71
C GLY A 7 -19.23 -4.65 -3.86
N SER A 8 -18.72 -5.85 -3.60
CA SER A 8 -17.36 -6.30 -3.94
C SER A 8 -16.92 -5.95 -5.39
N LYS A 9 -17.86 -5.67 -6.30
CA LYS A 9 -17.60 -5.22 -7.68
C LYS A 9 -17.13 -3.76 -7.79
N ASP A 10 -17.71 -2.82 -7.04
CA ASP A 10 -17.31 -1.40 -7.09
C ASP A 10 -15.87 -1.21 -6.58
N VAL A 11 -15.51 -1.97 -5.55
CA VAL A 11 -14.16 -1.99 -5.00
C VAL A 11 -13.17 -2.57 -6.02
N TYR A 12 -13.55 -3.68 -6.68
CA TYR A 12 -12.73 -4.29 -7.74
C TYR A 12 -12.58 -3.37 -8.96
N GLU A 13 -13.63 -2.63 -9.32
CA GLU A 13 -13.62 -1.69 -10.44
C GLU A 13 -12.83 -0.42 -10.12
N ALA A 14 -12.96 0.13 -8.91
CA ALA A 14 -12.12 1.23 -8.42
C ALA A 14 -10.64 0.82 -8.39
N MET A 15 -10.35 -0.42 -8.01
CA MET A 15 -9.01 -0.99 -7.97
C MET A 15 -8.45 -1.30 -9.37
N GLN A 16 -9.27 -1.80 -10.29
CA GLN A 16 -8.92 -1.91 -11.71
C GLN A 16 -8.67 -0.53 -12.33
N ARG A 17 -9.47 0.48 -11.97
CA ARG A 17 -9.21 1.88 -12.37
C ARG A 17 -7.90 2.41 -11.79
N TRP A 18 -7.54 2.05 -10.57
CA TRP A 18 -6.24 2.39 -9.98
C TRP A 18 -5.11 1.72 -10.74
N HIS A 19 -5.27 0.44 -11.06
CA HIS A 19 -4.29 -0.37 -11.79
C HIS A 19 -4.14 0.05 -13.26
N ASN A 20 -5.23 0.52 -13.90
CA ASN A 20 -5.32 0.82 -15.33
C ASN A 20 -5.08 2.31 -15.67
N ARG A 21 -4.97 3.19 -14.66
CA ARG A 21 -4.51 4.57 -14.89
C ARG A 21 -2.98 4.59 -15.07
N SER A 22 -2.59 4.48 -16.35
CA SER A 22 -1.33 4.93 -16.97
C SER A 22 -0.06 4.11 -16.68
N LEU A 23 0.17 3.08 -17.50
CA LEU A 23 1.42 2.31 -17.55
C LEU A 23 2.65 3.10 -18.07
N GLY A 24 2.46 4.30 -18.65
CA GLY A 24 3.55 5.08 -19.24
C GLY A 24 4.25 6.11 -18.33
N HIS A 25 3.56 6.63 -17.30
CA HIS A 25 4.06 7.75 -16.49
C HIS A 25 4.37 7.40 -15.02
N ARG A 26 4.18 6.14 -14.59
CA ARG A 26 4.32 5.71 -13.19
C ARG A 26 5.13 4.42 -13.01
N LEU A 27 6.21 4.28 -13.78
CA LEU A 27 7.09 3.11 -13.70
C LEU A 27 7.57 2.85 -12.26
N TYR A 28 7.91 3.91 -11.52
CA TYR A 28 8.35 3.81 -10.12
C TYR A 28 7.24 3.37 -9.18
N ASP A 29 5.99 3.79 -9.40
CA ASP A 29 4.86 3.35 -8.58
C ASP A 29 4.62 1.86 -8.77
N ALA A 30 4.52 1.42 -10.04
CA ALA A 30 4.34 0.02 -10.39
C ALA A 30 5.50 -0.85 -9.86
N PHE A 31 6.73 -0.33 -9.94
CA PHE A 31 7.91 -1.00 -9.40
C PHE A 31 7.86 -1.14 -7.87
N THR A 32 7.35 -0.12 -7.16
CA THR A 32 7.26 -0.09 -5.70
C THR A 32 6.15 -1.01 -5.19
N VAL A 33 4.97 -0.97 -5.79
CA VAL A 33 3.82 -1.77 -5.31
C VAL A 33 3.81 -3.21 -5.83
N ALA A 34 4.68 -3.59 -6.76
CA ALA A 34 4.73 -4.97 -7.23
C ALA A 34 5.12 -5.94 -6.08
N GLY A 35 4.17 -6.79 -5.67
CA GLY A 35 4.29 -7.62 -4.46
C GLY A 35 3.33 -7.21 -3.34
N LEU A 36 2.57 -6.12 -3.52
CA LEU A 36 1.45 -5.72 -2.68
C LEU A 36 0.20 -6.51 -3.06
N ARG A 37 -0.48 -7.04 -2.05
CA ARG A 37 -1.75 -7.76 -2.17
C ARG A 37 -2.75 -7.14 -1.21
N VAL A 38 -3.92 -6.77 -1.73
CA VAL A 38 -5.00 -6.27 -0.88
C VAL A 38 -5.72 -7.46 -0.24
N GLU A 39 -5.88 -7.40 1.08
CA GLU A 39 -6.54 -8.46 1.86
C GLU A 39 -7.97 -8.05 2.24
N ALA A 40 -8.17 -6.78 2.65
CA ALA A 40 -9.50 -6.26 2.97
C ALA A 40 -9.59 -4.75 2.72
N ILE A 41 -10.78 -4.29 2.39
CA ILE A 41 -11.10 -2.87 2.18
C ILE A 41 -12.35 -2.55 2.99
N GLU A 42 -12.28 -1.47 3.77
CA GLU A 42 -13.43 -0.86 4.45
C GLU A 42 -13.44 0.64 4.11
N PRO A 43 -14.57 1.35 4.31
CA PRO A 43 -14.61 2.79 4.10
C PRO A 43 -13.53 3.52 4.90
N GLY A 44 -12.57 4.12 4.19
CA GLY A 44 -11.42 4.82 4.79
C GLY A 44 -10.39 3.92 5.47
N ARG A 45 -10.39 2.61 5.20
CA ARG A 45 -9.35 1.66 5.64
C ARG A 45 -8.97 0.67 4.55
N LEU A 46 -7.70 0.28 4.55
CA LEU A 46 -7.11 -0.67 3.63
C LEU A 46 -6.18 -1.59 4.41
N LEU A 47 -6.44 -2.89 4.33
CA LEU A 47 -5.54 -3.93 4.80
C LEU A 47 -4.89 -4.59 3.59
N CYS A 48 -3.56 -4.61 3.57
CA CYS A 48 -2.78 -5.23 2.53
C CYS A 48 -1.60 -6.00 3.12
N SER A 49 -1.08 -6.96 2.36
CA SER A 49 0.15 -7.66 2.63
C SER A 49 1.18 -7.31 1.56
N PHE A 50 2.44 -7.20 1.92
CA PHE A 50 3.53 -6.95 0.97
C PHE A 50 4.61 -7.99 1.17
N MET A 51 4.94 -8.69 0.08
CA MET A 51 6.15 -9.49 0.02
C MET A 51 7.30 -8.58 -0.41
N VAL A 52 8.30 -8.37 0.46
CA VAL A 52 9.42 -7.50 0.15
C VAL A 52 10.22 -8.11 -1.01
N PRO A 53 10.21 -7.47 -2.19
CA PRO A 53 10.93 -8.01 -3.32
C PRO A 53 12.42 -7.66 -3.19
N PRO A 54 13.34 -8.58 -3.57
CA PRO A 54 14.78 -8.33 -3.47
C PRO A 54 15.25 -7.03 -4.15
N ARG A 55 14.56 -6.61 -5.22
CA ARG A 55 14.84 -5.37 -5.97
C ARG A 55 14.67 -4.08 -5.17
N LEU A 56 13.96 -4.10 -4.03
CA LEU A 56 13.81 -2.95 -3.13
C LEU A 56 14.76 -3.02 -1.94
N THR A 57 15.64 -4.03 -1.90
CA THR A 57 16.55 -4.28 -0.79
C THR A 57 18.00 -4.03 -1.15
N SER A 58 18.80 -3.70 -0.15
CA SER A 58 20.25 -3.59 -0.30
C SER A 58 20.89 -4.98 -0.34
N SER A 59 21.73 -5.25 -1.34
CA SER A 59 22.46 -6.52 -1.45
C SER A 59 23.37 -6.83 -0.26
N ALA A 60 23.82 -5.81 0.49
CA ALA A 60 24.72 -5.98 1.63
C ALA A 60 23.99 -6.36 2.93
N SER A 61 22.78 -5.85 3.14
CA SER A 61 22.03 -6.03 4.40
C SER A 61 20.76 -6.86 4.24
N ASN A 62 20.34 -7.13 3.01
CA ASN A 62 19.07 -7.78 2.67
C ASN A 62 17.85 -7.08 3.30
N ARG A 63 17.97 -5.76 3.52
CA ARG A 63 16.92 -4.89 4.10
C ARG A 63 16.40 -3.94 3.03
N MET A 64 15.10 -3.70 3.08
CA MET A 64 14.44 -2.73 2.22
C MET A 64 15.00 -1.31 2.46
N HIS A 65 15.21 -0.58 1.37
CA HIS A 65 15.65 0.81 1.45
C HIS A 65 14.58 1.69 2.11
N GLY A 66 15.00 2.64 2.95
CA GLY A 66 14.08 3.57 3.60
C GLY A 66 13.22 4.34 2.60
N GLY A 67 13.84 4.85 1.53
CA GLY A 67 13.10 5.52 0.44
C GLY A 67 12.04 4.64 -0.22
N ALA A 68 12.31 3.34 -0.41
CA ALA A 68 11.32 2.41 -0.96
C ALA A 68 10.14 2.19 0.00
N VAL A 69 10.40 2.15 1.31
CA VAL A 69 9.34 2.05 2.33
C VAL A 69 8.51 3.33 2.34
N ALA A 70 9.14 4.51 2.27
CA ALA A 70 8.43 5.79 2.21
C ALA A 70 7.54 5.89 0.96
N SER A 71 8.04 5.51 -0.22
CA SER A 71 7.23 5.47 -1.44
C SER A 71 6.06 4.47 -1.35
N LEU A 72 6.25 3.32 -0.70
CA LEU A 72 5.16 2.36 -0.49
C LEU A 72 4.09 2.95 0.44
N VAL A 73 4.50 3.63 1.51
CA VAL A 73 3.58 4.32 2.43
C VAL A 73 2.78 5.40 1.71
N ASP A 74 3.42 6.19 0.84
CA ASP A 74 2.77 7.22 0.04
C ASP A 74 1.68 6.65 -0.90
N LEU A 75 2.03 5.60 -1.64
CA LEU A 75 1.13 4.95 -2.58
C LEU A 75 -0.05 4.25 -1.89
N VAL A 76 0.21 3.55 -0.78
CA VAL A 76 -0.84 2.90 0.02
C VAL A 76 -1.73 3.95 0.68
N GLY A 77 -1.17 5.04 1.21
CA GLY A 77 -1.92 6.17 1.77
C GLY A 77 -2.85 6.81 0.73
N SER A 78 -2.33 7.05 -0.48
CA SER A 78 -3.11 7.54 -1.61
C SER A 78 -4.26 6.59 -2.00
N ALA A 79 -4.04 5.28 -1.93
CA ALA A 79 -5.07 4.28 -2.23
C ALA A 79 -6.20 4.27 -1.18
N VAL A 80 -5.94 4.58 0.09
CA VAL A 80 -6.98 4.63 1.13
C VAL A 80 -8.00 5.74 0.90
N ILE A 81 -7.60 6.84 0.27
CA ILE A 81 -8.52 7.94 -0.06
C ILE A 81 -9.64 7.45 -1.01
N PHE A 82 -9.32 6.51 -1.91
CA PHE A 82 -10.33 5.86 -2.75
C PHE A 82 -11.30 4.98 -1.96
N THR A 83 -10.84 4.32 -0.90
CA THR A 83 -11.73 3.45 -0.11
C THR A 83 -12.78 4.27 0.65
N GLY A 84 -12.51 5.56 0.91
CA GLY A 84 -13.48 6.51 1.44
C GLY A 84 -14.53 7.02 0.44
N GLY A 85 -14.51 6.56 -0.82
CA GLY A 85 -15.46 6.97 -1.86
C GLY A 85 -15.04 8.21 -2.66
N SER A 86 -13.83 8.72 -2.46
CA SER A 86 -13.30 9.82 -3.27
C SER A 86 -13.04 9.36 -4.72
N PRO A 87 -13.41 10.15 -5.75
CA PRO A 87 -13.11 9.83 -7.14
C PRO A 87 -11.63 10.05 -7.53
N VAL A 88 -10.83 10.66 -6.64
CA VAL A 88 -9.41 11.01 -6.84
C VAL A 88 -8.58 10.77 -5.57
N THR A 89 -7.29 10.43 -5.71
CA THR A 89 -6.35 10.29 -4.58
C THR A 89 -5.95 11.62 -3.96
N GLY A 90 -5.93 12.71 -4.74
CA GLY A 90 -5.18 13.90 -4.37
C GLY A 90 -3.65 13.72 -4.52
N VAL A 91 -2.90 14.61 -3.88
CA VAL A 91 -1.43 14.60 -3.81
C VAL A 91 -0.98 14.70 -2.35
N SER A 92 0.07 13.98 -1.99
CA SER A 92 0.66 14.05 -0.66
C SER A 92 1.42 15.35 -0.48
N LEU A 93 1.02 16.15 0.52
CA LEU A 93 1.69 17.41 0.85
C LEU A 93 2.76 17.24 1.94
N ASP A 94 2.54 16.28 2.84
CA ASP A 94 3.49 15.93 3.90
C ASP A 94 3.46 14.42 4.15
N ILE A 95 4.63 13.82 4.38
CA ILE A 95 4.79 12.39 4.63
C ILE A 95 5.81 12.22 5.75
N THR A 96 5.32 11.78 6.92
CA THR A 96 6.18 11.43 8.06
C THR A 96 6.24 9.91 8.21
N VAL A 97 7.45 9.33 8.17
CA VAL A 97 7.67 7.88 8.31
C VAL A 97 8.59 7.58 9.50
N SER A 98 8.11 6.72 10.40
CA SER A 98 8.88 6.21 11.54
C SER A 98 9.33 4.76 11.29
N TYR A 99 10.65 4.53 11.26
CA TYR A 99 11.23 3.22 10.99
C TYR A 99 11.46 2.44 12.29
N LEU A 100 10.46 1.67 12.71
CA LEU A 100 10.53 0.89 13.96
C LEU A 100 11.29 -0.44 13.81
N GLY A 101 11.53 -0.91 12.59
CA GLY A 101 12.23 -2.16 12.35
C GLY A 101 12.54 -2.43 10.88
N ALA A 102 13.15 -3.59 10.64
CA ALA A 102 13.64 -4.01 9.34
C ALA A 102 12.60 -4.75 8.51
N ALA A 103 12.42 -4.37 7.24
CA ALA A 103 11.75 -5.21 6.27
C ALA A 103 12.82 -6.00 5.48
N HIS A 104 12.82 -7.32 5.60
CA HIS A 104 13.78 -8.21 4.96
C HIS A 104 13.24 -8.79 3.65
N ALA A 105 14.12 -9.04 2.66
CA ALA A 105 13.69 -9.60 1.38
C ALA A 105 13.00 -10.97 1.56
N ASN A 106 12.02 -11.23 0.69
CA ASN A 106 11.21 -12.44 0.66
C ASN A 106 10.42 -12.72 1.95
N VAL A 107 10.32 -11.75 2.86
CA VAL A 107 9.44 -11.81 4.02
C VAL A 107 8.15 -11.05 3.69
N ARG A 108 7.02 -11.60 4.14
CA ARG A 108 5.71 -10.98 4.00
C ARG A 108 5.35 -10.20 5.27
N TYR A 109 4.88 -8.98 5.08
CA TYR A 109 4.46 -8.09 6.15
C TYR A 109 3.05 -7.58 5.92
N GLU A 110 2.37 -7.21 7.00
CA GLU A 110 1.03 -6.60 6.97
C GLU A 110 1.11 -5.07 6.99
N TYR A 111 0.21 -4.46 6.23
CA TYR A 111 0.09 -3.01 6.04
C TYR A 111 -1.35 -2.65 6.32
N MET A 112 -1.55 -1.87 7.37
CA MET A 112 -2.87 -1.36 7.72
C MET A 112 -2.86 0.15 7.56
N SER A 113 -3.64 0.64 6.61
CA SER A 113 -3.75 2.06 6.35
C SER A 113 -5.17 2.55 6.56
N SER A 114 -5.29 3.74 7.11
CA SER A 114 -6.54 4.46 7.34
C SER A 114 -6.41 5.88 6.79
N SER A 115 -7.53 6.54 6.46
CA SER A 115 -7.51 7.88 5.85
C SER A 115 -6.82 8.95 6.69
N VAL A 116 -6.55 8.66 7.97
CA VAL A 116 -5.92 9.57 8.94
C VAL A 116 -4.49 9.14 9.29
N SER A 117 -4.12 7.87 9.03
CA SER A 117 -2.81 7.32 9.40
C SER A 117 -2.54 6.00 8.68
N CYS A 118 -1.34 5.87 8.10
CA CYS A 118 -0.84 4.60 7.57
C CYS A 118 0.11 3.97 8.60
N ILE A 119 -0.28 2.85 9.20
CA ILE A 119 0.54 2.14 10.20
C ILE A 119 1.11 0.88 9.56
N TYR A 120 2.44 0.79 9.57
CA TYR A 120 3.14 -0.43 9.24
C TYR A 120 3.29 -1.31 10.49
N SER A 121 2.76 -2.52 10.45
CA SER A 121 2.99 -3.52 11.50
C SER A 121 3.87 -4.62 10.95
N LEU A 122 5.09 -4.74 11.51
CA LEU A 122 6.00 -5.86 11.27
C LEU A 122 5.48 -7.15 11.93
N ARG A 123 4.24 -7.54 11.66
CA ARG A 123 3.78 -8.89 11.97
C ARG A 123 4.23 -9.80 10.84
N LYS A 124 5.20 -10.65 11.16
CA LYS A 124 5.65 -11.72 10.28
C LYS A 124 4.48 -12.69 10.12
N LEU A 125 3.88 -12.72 8.93
CA LEU A 125 2.96 -13.79 8.57
C LEU A 125 3.82 -15.04 8.35
N ILE A 126 3.66 -16.02 9.26
CA ILE A 126 4.34 -17.32 9.23
C ILE A 126 3.75 -18.18 8.12
#